data_AF-A0A348V3G2-F1
#
_entry.id   AF-A0A348V3G2-F1
#
_cell.length_a   1.000
_cell.length_b   1.000
_cell.length_c   1.000
_cell.angle_alpha   90.00
_cell.angle_beta   90.00
_cell.angle_gamma   90.00
#
_symmetry.space_group_name_H-M   'P 1'
#
loop_
_entity.id
_entity.type
_entity.pdbx_description
1 polymer ?
#
loop_
_entity_poly.entity_id
_entity_poly.type
_entity_poly.pdbx_seq_one_letter_code
_entity_poly.pdbx_strand_id
1 'polypeptide(L)'
;MRKKTIILLVIIMVVGSWLPLSAQAPARADEKLLQEAKVLIFDKNWSEAEKKLATLIKDYPGSSYYSQALFYLGKCQAEQEGKEKEALKSLEAFLQRPDRVQGLVEEAEIAIVDLAFKLYNRGQKDFSRVLQEKLVSPSKVIRYYAAMKMSYLQDKNLASKALPVLLKLLETERDQELVDRARIAVLRISPQALRDVPDRSDRTGLKLLRIRVYEKGKKAPSISINLPLALADLAIQAIPEEEKARMKEKGYDLNRIISDLAKAKEKLVRIEEDGNIVEIWIE
;
A
#
# COMPACT_ATOMS: atom_id res chain seq x y z
N MET A 1 47.74 -8.14 -86.27
CA MET A 1 47.43 -6.71 -86.03
C MET A 1 46.06 -6.60 -85.37
N ARG A 2 45.97 -5.77 -84.31
CA ARG A 2 44.77 -5.14 -83.71
C ARG A 2 43.67 -6.06 -83.13
N LYS A 3 43.64 -6.26 -81.80
CA LYS A 3 43.09 -5.42 -80.71
C LYS A 3 41.64 -5.79 -80.32
N LYS A 4 41.56 -6.53 -79.21
CA LYS A 4 40.74 -6.29 -78.00
C LYS A 4 39.35 -5.64 -78.19
N THR A 5 38.29 -6.39 -77.84
CA THR A 5 37.29 -5.94 -76.85
C THR A 5 36.51 -7.12 -76.28
N ILE A 6 36.65 -7.32 -74.96
CA ILE A 6 35.76 -8.11 -74.11
C ILE A 6 34.56 -7.22 -73.80
N ILE A 7 33.35 -7.68 -74.06
CA ILE A 7 32.13 -7.09 -73.48
C ILE A 7 31.33 -8.21 -72.83
N LEU A 8 31.37 -8.17 -71.50
CA LEU A 8 30.63 -8.95 -70.53
C LEU A 8 29.16 -8.50 -70.55
N LEU A 9 28.23 -9.38 -70.90
CA LEU A 9 26.79 -9.09 -70.86
C LEU A 9 26.17 -9.83 -69.66
N VAL A 10 26.16 -9.14 -68.53
CA VAL A 10 25.52 -9.56 -67.28
C VAL A 10 24.01 -9.40 -67.46
N ILE A 11 23.31 -10.52 -67.60
CA ILE A 11 21.84 -10.58 -67.56
C ILE A 11 21.46 -10.71 -66.08
N ILE A 12 21.10 -9.59 -65.45
CA ILE A 12 20.44 -9.58 -64.13
C ILE A 12 18.97 -9.95 -64.37
N MET A 13 18.63 -11.18 -63.99
CA MET A 13 17.25 -11.62 -63.81
C MET A 13 16.67 -10.87 -62.60
N VAL A 14 15.83 -9.86 -62.87
CA VAL A 14 14.97 -9.24 -61.86
C VAL A 14 13.87 -10.23 -61.53
N VAL A 15 14.14 -11.11 -60.57
CA VAL A 15 13.07 -11.84 -59.87
C VAL A 15 12.45 -10.82 -58.93
N GLY A 16 11.26 -10.34 -59.31
CA GLY A 16 10.45 -9.43 -58.51
C GLY A 16 10.06 -10.11 -57.20
N SER A 17 10.84 -9.85 -56.16
CA SER A 17 10.45 -10.08 -54.78
C SER A 17 9.33 -9.09 -54.43
N TRP A 18 8.09 -9.45 -54.72
CA TRP A 18 6.94 -8.95 -53.96
C TRP A 18 7.04 -9.50 -52.54
N LEU A 19 7.90 -8.89 -51.74
CA LEU A 19 7.80 -8.98 -50.29
C LEU A 19 6.57 -8.17 -49.90
N PRO A 20 5.58 -8.76 -49.20
CA PRO A 20 4.51 -7.98 -48.62
C PRO A 20 5.13 -7.00 -47.61
N LEU A 21 5.14 -5.72 -47.98
CA LEU A 21 5.49 -4.60 -47.11
C LEU A 21 4.35 -4.42 -46.09
N SER A 22 4.16 -5.37 -45.18
CA SER A 22 3.04 -5.34 -44.22
C SER A 22 3.40 -6.08 -42.93
N ALA A 23 4.31 -5.50 -42.14
CA ALA A 23 4.48 -5.84 -40.73
C ALA A 23 5.14 -4.73 -39.87
N GLN A 24 5.79 -3.72 -40.47
CA GLN A 24 6.54 -2.70 -39.72
C GLN A 24 5.76 -1.42 -39.35
N ALA A 25 4.56 -1.21 -39.90
CA ALA A 25 3.76 -0.01 -39.65
C ALA A 25 2.96 0.00 -38.33
N PRO A 26 2.32 -1.10 -37.87
CA PRO A 26 1.52 -1.05 -36.64
C PRO A 26 2.37 -0.99 -35.36
N ALA A 27 3.51 -1.68 -35.34
CA ALA A 27 4.42 -1.78 -34.18
C ALA A 27 5.14 -0.47 -33.80
N ARG A 28 5.06 0.57 -34.63
CA ARG A 28 5.55 1.92 -34.28
C ARG A 28 4.45 2.83 -33.75
N ALA A 29 3.20 2.59 -34.15
CA ALA A 29 2.09 3.46 -33.79
C ALA A 29 1.58 3.15 -32.37
N ASP A 30 1.49 1.87 -32.00
CA ASP A 30 1.21 1.42 -30.64
C ASP A 30 2.30 1.83 -29.65
N GLU A 31 3.58 1.67 -30.02
CA GLU A 31 4.71 2.15 -29.21
C GLU A 31 4.61 3.66 -28.99
N LYS A 32 4.36 4.43 -30.04
CA LYS A 32 4.20 5.88 -29.96
C LYS A 32 3.06 6.28 -29.03
N LEU A 33 1.90 5.61 -29.12
CA LEU A 33 0.77 5.85 -28.21
C LEU A 33 1.15 5.62 -26.75
N LEU A 34 1.90 4.54 -26.47
CA LEU A 34 2.36 4.26 -25.11
C LEU A 34 3.36 5.31 -24.62
N GLN A 35 4.33 5.72 -25.45
CA GLN A 35 5.33 6.71 -25.05
C GLN A 35 4.68 8.08 -24.81
N GLU A 36 3.77 8.52 -25.67
CA GLU A 36 2.99 9.74 -25.47
C GLU A 36 2.17 9.67 -24.17
N ALA A 37 1.52 8.54 -23.90
CA ALA A 37 0.79 8.34 -22.65
C ALA A 37 1.70 8.44 -21.41
N LYS A 38 2.91 7.88 -21.47
CA LYS A 38 3.89 7.97 -20.37
C LYS A 38 4.34 9.40 -20.11
N VAL A 39 4.56 10.19 -21.16
CA VAL A 39 4.87 11.63 -21.02
C VAL A 39 3.69 12.36 -20.38
N LEU A 40 2.48 12.11 -20.85
CA LEU A 40 1.27 12.72 -20.27
C LEU A 40 1.05 12.32 -18.80
N ILE A 41 1.35 11.07 -18.43
CA ILE A 41 1.34 10.58 -17.04
C ILE A 41 2.35 11.34 -16.18
N PHE A 42 3.57 11.53 -16.70
CA PHE A 42 4.60 12.30 -16.01
C PHE A 42 4.15 13.75 -15.76
N ASP A 43 3.49 14.35 -16.76
CA ASP A 43 2.89 15.68 -16.67
C ASP A 43 1.57 15.71 -15.89
N LYS A 44 1.11 14.57 -15.34
CA LYS A 44 -0.15 14.39 -14.62
C LYS A 44 -1.41 14.74 -15.44
N ASN A 45 -1.30 14.71 -16.77
CA ASN A 45 -2.42 14.89 -17.67
C ASN A 45 -3.17 13.56 -17.88
N TRP A 46 -3.85 13.12 -16.81
CA TRP A 46 -4.46 11.78 -16.70
C TRP A 46 -5.51 11.50 -17.78
N SER A 47 -6.32 12.49 -18.12
CA SER A 47 -7.42 12.34 -19.08
C SER A 47 -6.91 12.12 -20.51
N GLU A 48 -5.90 12.88 -20.93
CA GLU A 48 -5.29 12.67 -22.26
C GLU A 48 -4.47 11.38 -22.32
N ALA A 49 -3.75 11.04 -21.24
CA ALA A 49 -3.05 9.76 -21.14
C ALA A 49 -4.01 8.58 -21.28
N GLU A 50 -5.15 8.62 -20.57
CA GLU A 50 -6.22 7.62 -20.66
C GLU A 50 -6.71 7.46 -22.10
N LYS A 51 -6.96 8.55 -22.83
CA LYS A 51 -7.39 8.48 -24.24
C LYS A 51 -6.36 7.74 -25.10
N LYS A 52 -5.08 8.05 -24.97
CA LYS A 52 -3.99 7.40 -25.73
C LYS A 52 -3.89 5.91 -25.44
N LEU A 53 -4.01 5.53 -24.17
CA LEU A 53 -3.96 4.14 -23.72
C LEU A 53 -5.19 3.35 -24.18
N ALA A 54 -6.38 3.97 -24.10
CA ALA A 54 -7.61 3.38 -24.61
C ALA A 54 -7.55 3.14 -26.12
N THR A 55 -6.99 4.09 -26.89
CA THR A 55 -6.73 3.90 -28.32
C THR A 55 -5.78 2.73 -28.57
N LEU A 56 -4.67 2.64 -27.82
CA LEU A 56 -3.72 1.53 -27.95
C LEU A 56 -4.42 0.17 -27.74
N ILE A 57 -5.18 0.05 -26.66
CA ILE A 57 -5.90 -1.18 -26.30
C ILE A 57 -6.96 -1.54 -27.36
N LYS A 58 -7.72 -0.55 -27.85
CA LYS A 58 -8.80 -0.78 -28.82
C LYS A 58 -8.27 -1.15 -30.21
N ASP A 59 -7.32 -0.37 -30.71
CA ASP A 59 -6.91 -0.45 -32.11
C ASP A 59 -5.76 -1.45 -32.31
N TYR A 60 -5.03 -1.81 -31.25
CA TYR A 60 -3.88 -2.73 -31.29
C TYR A 60 -4.00 -3.87 -30.25
N PRO A 61 -5.03 -4.72 -30.31
CA PRO A 61 -5.26 -5.78 -29.32
C PRO A 61 -4.15 -6.87 -29.29
N GLY A 62 -3.33 -6.97 -30.34
CA GLY A 62 -2.19 -7.88 -30.43
C GLY A 62 -0.83 -7.25 -30.10
N SER A 63 -0.81 -5.99 -29.65
CA SER A 63 0.43 -5.28 -29.33
C SER A 63 1.16 -5.92 -28.16
N SER A 64 2.50 -5.98 -28.21
CA SER A 64 3.34 -6.34 -27.06
C SER A 64 3.21 -5.34 -25.90
N TYR A 65 2.73 -4.13 -26.17
CA TYR A 65 2.47 -3.08 -25.19
C TYR A 65 1.07 -3.16 -24.57
N TYR A 66 0.19 -4.03 -25.08
CA TYR A 66 -1.21 -4.11 -24.65
C TYR A 66 -1.34 -4.29 -23.14
N SER A 67 -0.60 -5.25 -22.57
CA SER A 67 -0.64 -5.48 -21.13
C SER A 67 -0.10 -4.30 -20.33
N GLN A 68 0.96 -3.63 -20.80
CA GLN A 68 1.49 -2.45 -20.13
C GLN A 68 0.51 -1.27 -20.23
N ALA A 69 -0.22 -1.15 -21.34
CA ALA A 69 -1.23 -0.13 -21.53
C ALA A 69 -2.41 -0.30 -20.57
N LEU A 70 -2.87 -1.53 -20.31
CA LEU A 70 -3.91 -1.81 -19.31
C LEU A 70 -3.52 -1.34 -17.91
N PHE A 71 -2.27 -1.60 -17.51
CA PHE A 71 -1.75 -1.14 -16.22
C PHE A 71 -1.79 0.39 -16.11
N TYR A 72 -1.21 1.09 -17.09
CA TYR A 72 -1.19 2.55 -17.07
C TYR A 72 -2.58 3.16 -17.21
N LEU A 73 -3.50 2.50 -17.92
CA LEU A 73 -4.89 2.94 -18.03
C LEU A 73 -5.54 2.93 -16.65
N GLY A 74 -5.39 1.82 -15.91
CA GLY A 74 -5.88 1.71 -14.53
C GLY A 74 -5.28 2.77 -13.61
N LYS A 75 -3.97 3.05 -13.73
CA LYS A 75 -3.32 4.14 -12.97
C LYS A 75 -3.91 5.52 -13.29
N CYS A 76 -4.08 5.86 -14.58
CA CYS A 76 -4.67 7.14 -14.98
C CYS A 76 -6.11 7.30 -14.49
N GLN A 77 -6.89 6.21 -14.51
CA GLN A 77 -8.26 6.20 -14.00
C GLN A 77 -8.30 6.35 -12.48
N ALA A 78 -7.35 5.74 -11.75
CA ALA A 78 -7.30 5.84 -10.29
C ALA A 78 -7.05 7.27 -9.78
N GLU A 79 -6.34 8.08 -10.57
CA GLU A 79 -6.06 9.49 -10.29
C GLU A 79 -7.23 10.43 -10.62
N GLN A 80 -8.30 9.91 -11.23
CA GLN A 80 -9.49 10.68 -11.60
C GLN A 80 -10.66 10.35 -10.67
N GLU A 81 -11.29 11.39 -10.12
CA GLU A 81 -12.44 11.22 -9.24
C GLU A 81 -13.63 10.61 -9.99
N GLY A 82 -14.27 9.60 -9.37
CA GLY A 82 -15.42 8.91 -9.92
C GLY A 82 -15.08 7.75 -10.85
N LYS A 83 -13.80 7.55 -11.20
CA LYS A 83 -13.34 6.46 -12.08
C LYS A 83 -12.74 5.27 -11.34
N GLU A 84 -12.99 5.14 -10.04
CA GLU A 84 -12.34 4.11 -9.22
C GLU A 84 -12.70 2.67 -9.65
N LYS A 85 -13.92 2.44 -10.14
CA LYS A 85 -14.35 1.10 -10.59
C LYS A 85 -13.73 0.73 -11.94
N GLU A 86 -13.62 1.69 -12.83
CA GLU A 86 -12.93 1.58 -14.11
C GLU A 86 -11.45 1.27 -13.89
N ALA A 87 -10.82 1.99 -12.95
CA ALA A 87 -9.45 1.74 -12.54
C ALA A 87 -9.25 0.31 -12.05
N LEU A 88 -10.12 -0.17 -11.15
CA LEU A 88 -10.09 -1.56 -10.68
C LEU A 88 -10.21 -2.55 -11.84
N LYS A 89 -11.18 -2.36 -12.73
CA LYS A 89 -11.39 -3.25 -13.88
C LYS A 89 -10.16 -3.30 -14.79
N SER A 90 -9.52 -2.17 -15.05
CA SER A 90 -8.32 -2.09 -15.89
C SER A 90 -7.12 -2.80 -15.24
N LEU A 91 -6.92 -2.61 -13.92
CA LEU A 91 -5.85 -3.27 -13.17
C LEU A 91 -6.08 -4.78 -13.04
N GLU A 92 -7.31 -5.22 -12.81
CA GLU A 92 -7.67 -6.64 -12.79
C GLU A 92 -7.47 -7.29 -14.16
N ALA A 93 -7.86 -6.61 -15.24
CA ALA A 93 -7.60 -7.07 -16.60
C ALA A 93 -6.09 -7.22 -16.86
N PHE A 94 -5.27 -6.27 -16.39
CA PHE A 94 -3.81 -6.39 -16.42
C PHE A 94 -3.30 -7.63 -15.67
N LEU A 95 -3.79 -7.90 -14.46
CA LEU A 95 -3.36 -9.06 -13.66
C LEU A 95 -3.77 -10.40 -14.28
N GLN A 96 -4.85 -10.45 -15.07
CA GLN A 96 -5.31 -11.64 -15.78
C GLN A 96 -4.52 -11.93 -17.05
N ARG A 97 -3.68 -11.00 -17.52
CA ARG A 97 -2.88 -11.18 -18.74
C ARG A 97 -1.75 -12.21 -18.53
N PRO A 98 -1.55 -13.14 -19.49
CA PRO A 98 -0.42 -14.07 -19.44
C PRO A 98 0.93 -13.39 -19.75
N ASP A 99 0.90 -12.36 -20.59
CA ASP A 99 2.02 -11.50 -20.99
C ASP A 99 2.23 -10.30 -20.06
N ARG A 100 1.64 -10.33 -18.85
CA ARG A 100 1.77 -9.23 -17.90
C ARG A 100 3.22 -8.96 -17.52
N VAL A 101 3.57 -7.68 -17.47
CA VAL A 101 4.88 -7.21 -17.04
C VAL A 101 5.04 -7.47 -15.55
N GLN A 102 5.87 -8.45 -15.17
CA GLN A 102 6.00 -8.90 -13.78
C GLN A 102 6.39 -7.79 -12.81
N GLY A 103 7.25 -6.86 -13.23
CA GLY A 103 7.66 -5.72 -12.41
C GLY A 103 6.55 -4.73 -12.07
N LEU A 104 5.38 -4.80 -12.71
CA LEU A 104 4.23 -3.93 -12.45
C LEU A 104 3.12 -4.62 -11.64
N VAL A 105 3.25 -5.92 -11.37
CA VAL A 105 2.22 -6.73 -10.69
C VAL A 105 1.99 -6.24 -9.27
N GLU A 106 3.05 -6.03 -8.49
CA GLU A 106 2.93 -5.58 -7.10
C GLU A 106 2.27 -4.21 -7.01
N GLU A 107 2.68 -3.26 -7.87
CA GLU A 107 2.08 -1.92 -7.90
C GLU A 107 0.60 -1.97 -8.27
N ALA A 108 0.20 -2.83 -9.20
CA ALA A 108 -1.20 -3.01 -9.56
C ALA A 108 -2.01 -3.59 -8.39
N GLU A 109 -1.47 -4.57 -7.68
CA GLU A 109 -2.13 -5.14 -6.50
C GLU A 109 -2.28 -4.13 -5.35
N ILE A 110 -1.26 -3.30 -5.12
CA ILE A 110 -1.31 -2.19 -4.15
C ILE A 110 -2.42 -1.20 -4.53
N ALA A 111 -2.47 -0.78 -5.80
CA ALA A 111 -3.49 0.14 -6.28
C ALA A 111 -4.91 -0.45 -6.13
N ILE A 112 -5.08 -1.75 -6.36
CA ILE A 112 -6.37 -2.43 -6.12
C ILE A 112 -6.76 -2.38 -4.64
N VAL A 113 -5.83 -2.61 -3.71
CA VAL A 113 -6.10 -2.49 -2.27
C VAL A 113 -6.56 -1.07 -1.91
N ASP A 114 -5.87 -0.05 -2.44
CA ASP A 114 -6.18 1.34 -2.16
C ASP A 114 -7.56 1.76 -2.70
N LEU A 115 -7.88 1.34 -3.92
CA LEU A 115 -9.18 1.61 -4.55
C LEU A 115 -10.31 0.88 -3.79
N ALA A 116 -10.12 -0.40 -3.45
CA ALA A 116 -11.09 -1.17 -2.67
C ALA A 116 -11.33 -0.54 -1.30
N PHE A 117 -10.27 -0.10 -0.61
CA PHE A 117 -10.37 0.62 0.66
C PHE A 117 -11.15 1.92 0.52
N LYS A 118 -10.86 2.73 -0.51
CA LYS A 118 -11.55 4.00 -0.78
C LYS A 118 -13.04 3.78 -1.04
N LEU A 119 -13.37 2.81 -1.89
CA LEU A 119 -14.75 2.47 -2.25
C LEU A 119 -15.54 1.92 -1.05
N TYR A 120 -14.90 1.07 -0.23
CA TYR A 120 -15.51 0.56 0.99
C TYR A 120 -15.88 1.68 1.98
N ASN A 121 -14.96 2.63 2.19
CA ASN A 121 -15.19 3.78 3.08
C ASN A 121 -16.25 4.75 2.53
N ARG A 122 -16.48 4.77 1.22
CA ARG A 122 -17.61 5.47 0.59
C ARG A 122 -18.94 4.70 0.66
N GLY A 123 -18.99 3.62 1.43
CA GLY A 123 -20.22 2.86 1.69
C GLY A 123 -20.44 1.65 0.78
N GLN A 124 -19.57 1.39 -0.20
CA GLN A 124 -19.72 0.25 -1.11
C GLN A 124 -19.16 -1.02 -0.45
N LYS A 125 -19.99 -1.69 0.35
CA LYS A 125 -19.56 -2.78 1.25
C LYS A 125 -19.05 -4.04 0.54
N ASP A 126 -19.41 -4.24 -0.72
CA ASP A 126 -18.95 -5.39 -1.52
C ASP A 126 -17.43 -5.43 -1.68
N PHE A 127 -16.75 -4.27 -1.64
CA PHE A 127 -15.29 -4.19 -1.71
C PHE A 127 -14.57 -4.75 -0.47
N SER A 128 -15.30 -5.09 0.59
CA SER A 128 -14.75 -5.85 1.72
C SER A 128 -14.20 -7.20 1.29
N ARG A 129 -14.77 -7.83 0.24
CA ARG A 129 -14.30 -9.11 -0.28
C ARG A 129 -12.90 -8.97 -0.88
N VAL A 130 -12.68 -7.94 -1.70
CA VAL A 130 -11.37 -7.66 -2.32
C VAL A 130 -10.29 -7.47 -1.26
N LEU A 131 -10.58 -6.69 -0.21
CA LEU A 131 -9.64 -6.48 0.89
C LEU A 131 -9.29 -7.79 1.62
N GLN A 132 -10.28 -8.64 1.88
CA GLN A 132 -10.07 -9.93 2.54
C GLN A 132 -9.28 -10.92 1.67
N GLU A 133 -9.55 -10.97 0.37
CA GLU A 133 -8.80 -11.81 -0.57
C GLU A 133 -7.30 -11.42 -0.59
N LYS A 134 -6.99 -10.12 -0.46
CA LYS A 134 -5.60 -9.65 -0.40
C LYS A 134 -4.88 -10.03 0.90
N LEU A 135 -5.58 -10.28 2.01
CA LEU A 135 -4.98 -10.81 3.25
C LEU A 135 -4.40 -12.22 3.09
N VAL A 136 -4.85 -12.98 2.09
CA VAL A 136 -4.38 -14.34 1.79
C VAL A 136 -3.55 -14.42 0.50
N SER A 137 -3.13 -13.27 -0.07
CA SER A 137 -2.27 -13.23 -1.25
C SER A 137 -1.00 -14.09 -1.06
N PRO A 138 -0.49 -14.78 -2.10
CA PRO A 138 0.80 -15.46 -1.98
C PRO A 138 1.96 -14.47 -1.76
N SER A 139 1.84 -13.24 -2.27
CA SER A 139 2.83 -12.19 -2.03
C SER A 139 2.79 -11.69 -0.59
N LYS A 140 3.91 -11.85 0.11
CA LYS A 140 4.09 -11.35 1.48
C LYS A 140 3.86 -9.84 1.55
N VAL A 141 4.40 -9.10 0.57
CA VAL A 141 4.28 -7.64 0.49
C VAL A 141 2.81 -7.23 0.42
N ILE A 142 2.04 -7.87 -0.47
CA ILE A 142 0.61 -7.55 -0.65
C ILE A 142 -0.21 -7.91 0.57
N ARG A 143 0.03 -9.09 1.19
CA ARG A 143 -0.67 -9.45 2.44
C ARG A 143 -0.44 -8.42 3.53
N TYR A 144 0.81 -8.01 3.72
CA TYR A 144 1.17 -7.05 4.77
C TYR A 144 0.60 -5.66 4.48
N TYR A 145 0.70 -5.21 3.23
CA TYR A 145 0.12 -3.95 2.81
C TYR A 145 -1.41 -3.91 3.05
N ALA A 146 -2.12 -4.96 2.63
CA ALA A 146 -3.56 -5.07 2.85
C ALA A 146 -3.91 -5.07 4.35
N ALA A 147 -3.18 -5.83 5.16
CA ALA A 147 -3.41 -5.89 6.60
C ALA A 147 -3.19 -4.53 7.29
N MET A 148 -2.10 -3.83 6.93
CA MET A 148 -1.82 -2.48 7.43
C MET A 148 -2.89 -1.48 6.95
N LYS A 149 -3.28 -1.52 5.68
CA LYS A 149 -4.33 -0.64 5.13
C LYS A 149 -5.67 -0.85 5.82
N MET A 150 -6.05 -2.10 6.06
CA MET A 150 -7.30 -2.43 6.76
C MET A 150 -7.35 -1.92 8.20
N SER A 151 -6.21 -1.68 8.86
CA SER A 151 -6.17 -1.07 10.20
C SER A 151 -6.75 0.36 10.26
N TYR A 152 -6.85 1.04 9.12
CA TYR A 152 -7.44 2.38 8.99
C TYR A 152 -8.95 2.35 8.76
N LEU A 153 -9.57 1.18 8.61
CA LEU A 153 -11.01 1.09 8.44
C LEU A 153 -11.72 1.53 9.73
N GLN A 154 -12.77 2.32 9.57
CA GLN A 154 -13.67 2.67 10.68
C GLN A 154 -14.46 1.46 11.17
N ASP A 155 -14.79 0.55 10.24
CA ASP A 155 -15.43 -0.72 10.55
C ASP A 155 -14.45 -1.67 11.27
N LYS A 156 -14.58 -1.72 12.60
CA LYS A 156 -13.71 -2.53 13.46
C LYS A 156 -13.88 -4.03 13.26
N ASN A 157 -15.05 -4.50 12.80
CA ASN A 157 -15.29 -5.91 12.52
C ASN A 157 -14.56 -6.35 11.26
N LEU A 158 -14.50 -5.50 10.23
CA LEU A 158 -13.71 -5.79 9.05
C LEU A 158 -12.22 -5.62 9.34
N ALA A 159 -11.83 -4.57 10.07
CA ALA A 159 -10.44 -4.31 10.43
C ALA A 159 -9.83 -5.46 11.26
N SER A 160 -10.59 -6.07 12.18
CA SER A 160 -10.13 -7.19 13.00
C SER A 160 -9.70 -8.42 12.20
N LYS A 161 -10.19 -8.59 10.97
CA LYS A 161 -9.74 -9.67 10.07
C LYS A 161 -8.26 -9.55 9.68
N ALA A 162 -7.66 -8.37 9.79
CA ALA A 162 -6.23 -8.17 9.55
C ALA A 162 -5.35 -8.64 10.73
N LEU A 163 -5.90 -8.82 11.94
CA LEU A 163 -5.12 -9.15 13.13
C LEU A 163 -4.26 -10.42 12.98
N PRO A 164 -4.74 -11.55 12.45
CA PRO A 164 -3.91 -12.75 12.30
C PRO A 164 -2.68 -12.51 11.43
N VAL A 165 -2.80 -11.68 10.38
CA VAL A 165 -1.68 -11.34 9.50
C VAL A 165 -0.69 -10.42 10.21
N LEU A 166 -1.19 -9.41 10.93
CA LEU A 166 -0.35 -8.46 11.65
C LEU A 166 0.39 -9.11 12.82
N LEU A 167 -0.26 -9.99 13.59
CA LEU A 167 0.38 -10.72 14.68
C LEU A 167 1.47 -11.66 14.16
N LYS A 168 1.19 -12.39 13.08
CA LYS A 168 2.21 -13.22 12.42
C LYS A 168 3.38 -12.39 11.90
N LEU A 169 3.13 -11.19 11.38
CA LEU A 169 4.19 -10.26 10.95
C LEU A 169 5.08 -9.89 12.15
N LEU A 170 4.49 -9.51 13.29
CA LEU A 170 5.24 -9.18 14.52
C LEU A 170 6.09 -10.35 15.05
N GLU A 171 5.62 -11.59 14.88
CA GLU A 171 6.34 -12.79 15.33
C GLU A 171 7.50 -13.18 14.40
N THR A 172 7.33 -12.99 13.09
CA THR A 172 8.20 -13.63 12.08
C THR A 172 9.12 -12.66 11.34
N GLU A 173 8.74 -11.38 11.22
CA GLU A 173 9.58 -10.40 10.52
C GLU A 173 10.74 -9.89 11.38
N ARG A 174 11.85 -9.60 10.70
CA ARG A 174 13.07 -9.06 11.31
C ARG A 174 13.24 -7.57 11.03
N ASP A 175 12.66 -7.09 9.94
CA ASP A 175 12.66 -5.67 9.58
C ASP A 175 11.91 -4.88 10.65
N GLN A 176 12.64 -4.05 11.38
CA GLN A 176 12.11 -3.31 12.51
C GLN A 176 11.12 -2.23 12.09
N GLU A 177 11.29 -1.63 10.91
CA GLU A 177 10.35 -0.62 10.41
C GLU A 177 9.00 -1.28 10.09
N LEU A 178 9.01 -2.47 9.48
CA LEU A 178 7.80 -3.24 9.23
C LEU A 178 7.13 -3.69 10.53
N VAL A 179 7.91 -4.17 11.50
CA VAL A 179 7.41 -4.58 12.82
C VAL A 179 6.77 -3.39 13.55
N ASP A 180 7.43 -2.22 13.58
CA ASP A 180 6.88 -1.01 14.20
C ASP A 180 5.56 -0.58 13.52
N ARG A 181 5.51 -0.57 12.18
CA ARG A 181 4.29 -0.27 11.42
C ARG A 181 3.15 -1.25 11.72
N ALA A 182 3.46 -2.54 11.82
CA ALA A 182 2.48 -3.56 12.17
C ALA A 182 1.96 -3.40 13.60
N ARG A 183 2.84 -3.04 14.55
CA ARG A 183 2.44 -2.77 15.94
C ARG A 183 1.45 -1.61 16.02
N ILE A 184 1.70 -0.53 15.28
CA ILE A 184 0.75 0.59 15.14
C ILE A 184 -0.58 0.12 14.54
N ALA A 185 -0.52 -0.69 13.49
CA ALA A 185 -1.73 -1.23 12.86
C ALA A 185 -2.55 -2.08 13.85
N VAL A 186 -1.90 -2.92 14.67
CA VAL A 186 -2.58 -3.69 15.72
C VAL A 186 -3.20 -2.74 16.76
N LEU A 187 -2.49 -1.70 17.22
CA LEU A 187 -3.03 -0.72 18.17
C LEU A 187 -4.31 -0.04 17.66
N ARG A 188 -4.38 0.30 16.37
CA ARG A 188 -5.59 0.91 15.78
C ARG A 188 -6.79 -0.02 15.78
N ILE A 189 -6.55 -1.33 15.75
CA ILE A 189 -7.59 -2.36 15.66
C ILE A 189 -7.97 -2.84 17.08
N SER A 190 -7.00 -3.37 17.82
CA SER A 190 -7.16 -3.91 19.15
C SER A 190 -5.85 -3.78 19.95
N PRO A 191 -5.74 -2.78 20.84
CA PRO A 191 -4.57 -2.64 21.73
C PRO A 191 -4.32 -3.85 22.62
N GLN A 192 -5.37 -4.57 23.00
CA GLN A 192 -5.28 -5.75 23.87
C GLN A 192 -4.58 -6.93 23.19
N ALA A 193 -4.60 -6.99 21.85
CA ALA A 193 -3.91 -8.03 21.09
C ALA A 193 -2.37 -7.96 21.21
N LEU A 194 -1.82 -6.87 21.75
CA LEU A 194 -0.38 -6.75 22.00
C LEU A 194 0.07 -7.28 23.37
N ARG A 195 -0.83 -7.71 24.25
CA ARG A 195 -0.47 -8.19 25.60
C ARG A 195 0.55 -9.32 25.56
N ASP A 196 0.41 -10.22 24.59
CA ASP A 196 1.23 -11.43 24.48
C ASP A 196 2.35 -11.31 23.43
N VAL A 197 2.51 -10.16 22.80
CA VAL A 197 3.56 -9.95 21.79
C VAL A 197 4.87 -9.63 22.53
N PRO A 198 5.89 -10.50 22.44
CA PRO A 198 7.15 -10.27 23.12
C PRO A 198 7.83 -9.00 22.61
N ASP A 199 8.32 -8.20 23.55
CA ASP A 199 9.04 -6.96 23.23
C ASP A 199 10.45 -7.32 22.75
N ARG A 200 10.61 -7.53 21.44
CA ARG A 200 11.92 -7.75 20.82
C ARG A 200 12.71 -6.44 20.62
N SER A 201 12.50 -5.45 21.47
CA SER A 201 13.25 -4.20 21.42
C SER A 201 14.66 -4.43 21.96
N ASP A 202 15.53 -5.07 21.17
CA ASP A 202 16.99 -4.91 21.28
C ASP A 202 17.38 -3.50 20.79
N ARG A 203 16.73 -2.48 21.35
CA ARG A 203 16.96 -1.08 21.04
C ARG A 203 17.81 -0.48 22.16
N THR A 204 19.11 -0.67 22.05
CA THR A 204 20.08 0.22 22.71
C THR A 204 19.90 1.62 22.11
N GLY A 205 19.05 2.45 22.74
CA GLY A 205 19.00 3.90 22.49
C GLY A 205 17.67 4.53 22.07
N LEU A 206 16.55 3.80 21.97
CA LEU A 206 15.24 4.40 21.66
C LEU A 206 14.35 4.42 22.90
N LYS A 207 13.94 5.64 23.28
CA LYS A 207 13.02 5.89 24.40
C LYS A 207 11.68 5.17 24.17
N LEU A 208 11.29 4.29 25.08
CA LEU A 208 10.04 3.53 25.08
C LEU A 208 9.07 4.15 26.10
N LEU A 209 7.89 4.54 25.65
CA LEU A 209 6.74 4.78 26.51
C LEU A 209 6.16 3.44 26.99
N ARG A 210 6.20 3.23 28.29
CA ARG A 210 5.60 2.09 28.97
C ARG A 210 4.29 2.56 29.59
N ILE A 211 3.21 1.85 29.31
CA ILE A 211 1.90 2.06 29.95
C ILE A 211 1.49 0.75 30.61
N ARG A 212 1.12 0.80 31.88
CA ARG A 212 0.54 -0.31 32.63
C ARG A 212 -0.80 0.14 33.21
N VAL A 213 -1.81 -0.72 33.11
CA VAL A 213 -3.10 -0.51 33.77
C VAL A 213 -3.33 -1.67 34.72
N TYR A 214 -3.65 -1.36 35.97
CA TYR A 214 -4.00 -2.31 37.02
C TYR A 214 -5.45 -2.09 37.39
N GLU A 215 -6.21 -3.18 37.44
CA GLU A 215 -7.58 -3.17 37.96
C GLU A 215 -7.58 -3.33 39.48
N LYS A 216 -8.60 -2.77 40.12
CA LYS A 216 -8.78 -2.83 41.58
C LYS A 216 -8.56 -4.24 42.14
N GLY A 217 -7.58 -4.36 43.04
CA GLY A 217 -7.24 -5.61 43.74
C GLY A 217 -6.35 -6.59 42.96
N LYS A 218 -5.98 -6.31 41.71
CA LYS A 218 -5.05 -7.15 40.93
C LYS A 218 -3.61 -6.67 41.05
N LYS A 219 -2.70 -7.59 41.36
CA LYS A 219 -1.24 -7.32 41.43
C LYS A 219 -0.54 -7.30 40.07
N ALA A 220 -1.08 -8.01 39.08
CA ALA A 220 -0.57 -8.00 37.72
C ALA A 220 -1.32 -6.96 36.89
N PRO A 221 -0.64 -6.25 35.96
CA PRO A 221 -1.29 -5.29 35.08
C PRO A 221 -2.27 -6.00 34.15
N SER A 222 -3.52 -5.53 34.10
CA SER A 222 -4.51 -6.01 33.13
C SER A 222 -4.19 -5.54 31.72
N ILE A 223 -3.49 -4.41 31.55
CA ILE A 223 -3.01 -3.94 30.25
C ILE A 223 -1.52 -3.58 30.37
N SER A 224 -0.72 -4.08 29.43
CA SER A 224 0.71 -3.81 29.34
C SER A 224 1.04 -3.38 27.91
N ILE A 225 1.33 -2.09 27.73
CA ILE A 225 1.68 -1.50 26.43
C ILE A 225 3.12 -1.00 26.50
N ASN A 226 3.90 -1.37 25.48
CA ASN A 226 5.27 -0.95 25.29
C ASN A 226 5.38 -0.34 23.90
N LEU A 227 5.64 0.96 23.84
CA LEU A 227 5.54 1.71 22.60
C LEU A 227 6.74 2.64 22.47
N PRO A 228 7.46 2.66 21.33
CA PRO A 228 8.41 3.74 21.05
C PRO A 228 7.78 5.11 21.28
N LEU A 229 8.47 6.01 21.98
CA LEU A 229 7.97 7.35 22.32
C LEU A 229 7.49 8.11 21.07
N ALA A 230 8.17 7.92 19.94
CA ALA A 230 7.79 8.49 18.65
C ALA A 230 6.37 8.11 18.17
N LEU A 231 5.75 7.10 18.76
CA LEU A 231 4.41 6.62 18.43
C LEU A 231 3.36 7.03 19.48
N ALA A 232 3.75 7.69 20.56
CA ALA A 232 2.85 8.11 21.63
C ALA A 232 1.73 9.04 21.12
N ASP A 233 2.06 9.94 20.19
CA ASP A 233 1.09 10.87 19.57
C ASP A 233 -0.03 10.13 18.81
N LEU A 234 0.31 9.01 18.15
CA LEU A 234 -0.68 8.19 17.44
C LEU A 234 -1.64 7.50 18.41
N ALA A 235 -1.13 7.05 19.56
CA ALA A 235 -1.96 6.46 20.60
C ALA A 235 -2.93 7.50 21.19
N ILE A 236 -2.46 8.74 21.43
CA ILE A 236 -3.34 9.84 21.86
C ILE A 236 -4.41 10.10 20.79
N GLN A 237 -4.02 10.22 19.52
CA GLN A 237 -4.96 10.49 18.44
C GLN A 237 -6.05 9.43 18.28
N ALA A 238 -5.76 8.18 18.62
CA ALA A 238 -6.73 7.09 18.57
C ALA A 238 -7.80 7.14 19.68
N ILE A 239 -7.59 7.94 20.73
CA ILE A 239 -8.57 8.13 21.81
C ILE A 239 -9.70 9.05 21.31
N PRO A 240 -10.99 8.70 21.53
CA PRO A 240 -12.12 9.58 21.20
C PRO A 240 -12.02 10.96 21.88
N GLU A 241 -12.41 12.03 21.19
CA GLU A 241 -12.32 13.40 21.73
C GLU A 241 -13.12 13.61 23.02
N GLU A 242 -14.27 12.93 23.16
CA GLU A 242 -15.06 12.96 24.39
C GLU A 242 -14.29 12.42 25.60
N GLU A 243 -13.51 11.34 25.41
CA GLU A 243 -12.71 10.75 26.48
C GLU A 243 -11.52 11.66 26.82
N LYS A 244 -10.88 12.26 25.80
CA LYS A 244 -9.81 13.25 26.02
C LYS A 244 -10.32 14.45 26.81
N ALA A 245 -11.52 14.94 26.50
CA ALA A 245 -12.14 16.05 27.21
C ALA A 245 -12.42 15.69 28.67
N ARG A 246 -13.00 14.51 28.93
CA ARG A 246 -13.21 14.01 30.30
C ARG A 246 -11.91 13.90 31.09
N MET A 247 -10.85 13.36 30.48
CA MET A 247 -9.54 13.26 31.14
C MET A 247 -8.95 14.64 31.45
N LYS A 248 -9.09 15.58 30.52
CA LYS A 248 -8.62 16.96 30.71
C LYS A 248 -9.37 17.70 31.81
N GLU A 249 -10.69 17.53 31.91
CA GLU A 249 -11.52 18.08 33.00
C GLU A 249 -11.08 17.55 34.37
N LYS A 250 -10.64 16.29 34.43
CA LYS A 250 -10.07 15.66 35.62
C LYS A 250 -8.61 16.05 35.90
N GLY A 251 -8.04 16.97 35.10
CA GLY A 251 -6.68 17.49 35.27
C GLY A 251 -5.59 16.67 34.55
N TYR A 252 -5.96 15.68 33.75
CA TYR A 252 -5.03 14.84 33.00
C TYR A 252 -4.95 15.27 31.53
N ASP A 253 -4.02 16.17 31.22
CA ASP A 253 -3.70 16.55 29.83
C ASP A 253 -2.65 15.58 29.25
N LEU A 254 -3.12 14.63 28.43
CA LEU A 254 -2.27 13.58 27.84
C LEU A 254 -1.12 14.12 26.98
N ASN A 255 -1.35 15.20 26.23
CA ASN A 255 -0.33 15.82 25.39
C ASN A 255 0.77 16.43 26.26
N ARG A 256 0.35 17.13 27.33
CA ARG A 256 1.30 17.69 28.30
C ARG A 256 2.06 16.61 29.05
N ILE A 257 1.38 15.54 29.49
CA ILE A 257 1.98 14.39 30.16
C ILE A 257 3.08 13.80 29.28
N ILE A 258 2.80 13.52 28.01
CA ILE A 258 3.79 12.93 27.10
C ILE A 258 4.94 13.89 26.80
N SER A 259 4.68 15.18 26.59
CA SER A 259 5.72 16.21 26.44
C SER A 259 6.62 16.29 27.68
N ASP A 260 6.04 16.29 28.87
CA ASP A 260 6.77 16.40 30.13
C ASP A 260 7.59 15.13 30.40
N LEU A 261 7.02 13.96 30.10
CA LEU A 261 7.72 12.69 30.15
C LEU A 261 8.89 12.66 29.16
N ALA A 262 8.71 13.13 27.91
CA ALA A 262 9.75 13.13 26.87
C ALA A 262 10.97 13.99 27.25
N LYS A 263 10.71 15.12 27.93
CA LYS A 263 11.72 16.06 28.42
C LYS A 263 12.40 15.57 29.69
N ALA A 264 11.67 14.88 30.56
CA ALA A 264 12.25 14.25 31.74
C ALA A 264 13.04 12.99 31.35
N LYS A 265 14.15 12.73 32.04
CA LYS A 265 14.92 11.49 31.81
C LYS A 265 14.20 10.26 32.38
N GLU A 266 13.52 10.39 33.51
CA GLU A 266 12.92 9.27 34.25
C GLU A 266 11.72 9.76 35.08
N LYS A 267 10.60 10.09 34.44
CA LYS A 267 9.38 10.49 35.17
C LYS A 267 8.34 9.40 35.03
N LEU A 268 7.81 8.94 36.16
CA LEU A 268 6.65 8.07 36.25
C LEU A 268 5.43 8.95 36.54
N VAL A 269 4.41 8.84 35.71
CA VAL A 269 3.09 9.41 35.97
C VAL A 269 2.18 8.28 36.40
N ARG A 270 1.69 8.37 37.64
CA ARG A 270 0.72 7.43 38.21
C ARG A 270 -0.62 8.14 38.37
N ILE A 271 -1.65 7.57 37.76
CA ILE A 271 -3.03 8.05 37.81
C ILE A 271 -3.83 6.98 38.55
N GLU A 272 -4.59 7.37 39.58
CA GLU A 272 -5.39 6.45 40.38
C GLU A 272 -6.84 6.94 40.41
N GLU A 273 -7.77 6.09 39.98
CA GLU A 273 -9.20 6.40 39.89
C GLU A 273 -10.04 5.15 40.20
N ASP A 274 -10.97 5.27 41.15
CA ASP A 274 -11.88 4.20 41.61
C ASP A 274 -11.18 2.88 42.00
N GLY A 275 -9.90 2.95 42.39
CA GLY A 275 -9.06 1.81 42.73
C GLY A 275 -8.36 1.14 41.54
N ASN A 276 -8.55 1.66 40.32
CA ASN A 276 -7.72 1.32 39.16
C ASN A 276 -6.50 2.24 39.12
N ILE A 277 -5.36 1.69 38.69
CA ILE A 277 -4.09 2.43 38.62
C ILE A 277 -3.57 2.39 37.19
N VAL A 278 -3.21 3.55 36.64
CA VAL A 278 -2.50 3.68 35.37
C VAL A 278 -1.11 4.24 35.64
N GLU A 279 -0.09 3.50 35.22
CA GLU A 279 1.32 3.89 35.32
C GLU A 279 1.88 4.16 33.92
N ILE A 280 2.50 5.32 33.73
CA ILE A 280 3.08 5.76 32.46
C ILE A 280 4.51 6.25 32.71
N TRP A 281 5.50 5.68 32.04
CA TRP A 281 6.89 6.14 32.13
C TRP A 281 7.64 5.98 30.82
N ILE A 282 8.81 6.60 30.72
CA ILE A 282 9.71 6.45 29.57
C ILE A 282 10.99 5.76 30.03
N GLU A 283 11.41 4.76 29.26
CA GLU A 283 12.65 3.99 29.42
C GLU A 283 13.59 4.21 28.22
#